data_AF-A0A0A1U867-F1
#
_entry.id   AF-A0A0A1U867-F1
#
_cell.length_a   1.000
_cell.length_b   1.000
_cell.length_c   1.000
_cell.angle_alpha   90.00
_cell.angle_beta   90.00
_cell.angle_gamma   90.00
#
_symmetry.space_group_name_H-M   'P 1'
#
loop_
_entity.id
_entity.type
_entity.pdbx_description
1 polymer ?
#
loop_
_entity_poly.entity_id
_entity_poly.type
_entity_poly.pdbx_seq_one_letter_code
_entity_poly.pdbx_strand_id
1 'polypeptide(L)'
;MGRNPYNQTVHKERKQPNGLKGTLQRRKDFIHRSRIKKLQNETKVYLQRQATLKNPDEYSSKMDEYVIDRKKHRMVRRDENDAESIKDLEHILMVKKNALLRLQKRLLFHRSKTIVYNKAGVPEKVEPCDLIDVTQIYEKIDVSHELERKEAVEEQIKLLKQDIRKTEQTLLNSQIKAKENDKRKKYEAKTLTGDIIATVYQTPRKR
;
A
#
# COMPACT_ATOMS: atom_id res chain seq x y z
N MET A 1 -62.62 -12.51 34.41
CA MET A 1 -61.88 -11.83 35.49
C MET A 1 -60.50 -11.45 34.98
N GLY A 2 -60.27 -10.17 34.64
CA GLY A 2 -58.95 -9.69 34.24
C GLY A 2 -58.00 -9.57 35.44
N ARG A 3 -56.68 -9.75 35.23
CA ARG A 3 -55.69 -9.56 36.30
C ARG A 3 -55.65 -8.09 36.75
N ASN A 4 -55.58 -7.85 38.05
CA ASN A 4 -55.50 -6.51 38.63
C ASN A 4 -54.25 -5.76 38.09
N PRO A 5 -54.40 -4.59 37.45
CA PRO A 5 -53.28 -3.84 36.86
C PRO A 5 -52.22 -3.42 37.89
N TYR A 6 -52.59 -3.25 39.16
CA TYR A 6 -51.64 -2.94 40.24
C TYR A 6 -50.70 -4.12 40.57
N ASN A 7 -51.07 -5.35 40.21
CA ASN A 7 -50.21 -6.53 40.38
C ASN A 7 -49.28 -6.77 39.17
N GLN A 8 -49.32 -5.89 38.15
CA GLN A 8 -48.48 -5.95 36.95
C GLN A 8 -47.54 -4.75 36.83
N THR A 9 -47.23 -4.07 37.94
CA THR A 9 -46.36 -2.89 37.90
C THR A 9 -44.92 -3.28 37.57
N VAL A 10 -44.35 -2.69 36.52
CA VAL A 10 -42.95 -2.88 36.15
C VAL A 10 -42.06 -2.11 37.13
N HIS A 11 -41.26 -2.84 37.91
CA HIS A 11 -40.30 -2.22 38.84
C HIS A 11 -39.14 -1.58 38.08
N LYS A 12 -38.85 -0.31 38.39
CA LYS A 12 -37.75 0.45 37.76
C LYS A 12 -36.39 0.03 38.33
N GLU A 13 -35.41 -0.16 37.46
CA GLU A 13 -34.06 -0.56 37.85
C GLU A 13 -33.17 0.69 38.19
N ARG A 14 -32.38 0.62 39.27
CA ARG A 14 -31.50 1.73 39.74
C ARG A 14 -30.31 2.02 38.82
N LYS A 15 -29.94 3.30 38.66
CA LYS A 15 -28.76 3.73 37.85
C LYS A 15 -27.47 3.69 38.68
N GLN A 16 -26.32 3.78 38.00
CA GLN A 16 -25.00 3.98 38.62
C GLN A 16 -25.02 5.29 39.43
N PRO A 17 -24.39 5.37 40.63
CA PRO A 17 -24.33 6.61 41.40
C PRO A 17 -23.49 7.67 40.68
N ASN A 18 -23.89 8.94 40.88
CA ASN A 18 -23.20 10.11 40.34
C ASN A 18 -21.83 10.22 41.02
N GLY A 19 -20.76 9.86 40.29
CA GLY A 19 -19.38 9.83 40.81
C GLY A 19 -18.57 8.65 40.26
N LEU A 20 -19.23 7.59 39.78
CA LEU A 20 -18.58 6.48 39.11
C LEU A 20 -18.81 6.55 37.59
N LYS A 21 -17.73 6.40 36.81
CA LYS A 21 -17.80 6.38 35.34
C LYS A 21 -18.29 5.00 34.85
N GLY A 22 -19.19 5.01 33.86
CA GLY A 22 -19.68 3.80 33.18
C GLY A 22 -21.08 3.34 33.60
N THR A 23 -21.61 2.32 32.93
CA THR A 23 -22.93 1.75 33.22
C THR A 23 -22.86 0.71 34.33
N LEU A 24 -23.84 0.72 35.25
CA LEU A 24 -23.97 -0.32 36.27
C LEU A 24 -24.43 -1.62 35.60
N GLN A 25 -23.53 -2.60 35.53
CA GLN A 25 -23.89 -3.91 34.99
C GLN A 25 -24.88 -4.62 35.89
N ARG A 26 -26.00 -5.00 35.30
CA ARG A 26 -27.05 -5.77 35.95
C ARG A 26 -26.90 -7.24 35.61
N ARG A 27 -27.71 -8.08 36.25
CA ARG A 27 -27.71 -9.53 36.04
C ARG A 27 -27.85 -9.92 34.56
N LYS A 28 -28.70 -9.22 33.80
CA LYS A 28 -28.86 -9.44 32.36
C LYS A 28 -27.57 -9.22 31.56
N ASP A 29 -26.82 -8.17 31.90
CA ASP A 29 -25.54 -7.83 31.25
C ASP A 29 -24.46 -8.84 31.62
N PHE A 30 -24.43 -9.26 32.89
CA PHE A 30 -23.54 -10.31 33.37
C PHE A 30 -23.79 -11.64 32.66
N ILE A 31 -25.06 -12.08 32.58
CA ILE A 31 -25.44 -13.33 31.89
C ILE A 31 -25.06 -13.27 30.41
N HIS A 32 -25.28 -12.13 29.75
CA HIS A 32 -24.91 -11.97 28.35
C HIS A 32 -23.39 -12.10 28.17
N ARG A 33 -22.60 -11.38 28.97
CA ARG A 33 -21.13 -11.47 28.93
C ARG A 33 -20.63 -12.88 29.27
N SER A 34 -21.21 -13.53 30.27
CA SER A 34 -20.78 -14.88 30.68
C SER A 34 -21.06 -15.90 29.57
N ARG A 35 -22.19 -15.77 28.86
CA ARG A 35 -22.50 -16.60 27.69
C ARG A 35 -21.49 -16.40 26.56
N ILE A 36 -21.15 -15.15 26.23
CA ILE A 36 -20.13 -14.85 25.21
C ILE A 36 -18.79 -15.47 25.59
N LYS A 37 -18.34 -15.26 26.84
CA LYS A 37 -17.07 -15.80 27.33
C LYS A 37 -17.04 -17.33 27.31
N LYS A 38 -18.16 -17.96 27.68
CA LYS A 38 -18.31 -19.43 27.61
C LYS A 38 -18.16 -19.92 26.17
N LEU A 39 -18.86 -19.32 25.20
CA LEU A 39 -18.74 -19.67 23.79
C LEU A 39 -17.31 -19.50 23.26
N GLN A 40 -16.66 -18.38 23.58
CA GLN A 40 -15.26 -18.14 23.19
C GLN A 40 -14.31 -19.20 23.74
N ASN A 41 -14.48 -19.60 25.00
CA ASN A 41 -13.69 -20.65 25.62
C ASN A 41 -13.94 -22.01 24.96
N GLU A 42 -15.20 -22.36 24.69
CA GLU A 42 -15.56 -23.60 23.99
C GLU A 42 -14.96 -23.64 22.58
N THR A 43 -15.05 -22.54 21.82
CA THR A 43 -14.40 -22.42 20.50
C THR A 43 -12.89 -22.56 20.62
N LYS A 44 -12.26 -21.93 21.62
CA LYS A 44 -10.81 -22.04 21.84
C LYS A 44 -10.39 -23.48 22.12
N VAL A 45 -11.11 -24.18 22.99
CA VAL A 45 -10.82 -25.60 23.32
C VAL A 45 -11.02 -26.48 22.09
N TYR A 46 -12.07 -26.24 21.30
CA TYR A 46 -12.29 -26.95 20.04
C TYR A 46 -11.12 -26.74 19.06
N LEU A 47 -10.71 -25.49 18.82
CA LEU A 47 -9.60 -25.18 17.92
C LEU A 47 -8.27 -25.78 18.41
N GLN A 48 -8.02 -25.78 19.72
CA GLN A 48 -6.86 -26.44 20.31
C GLN A 48 -6.86 -27.95 20.03
N ARG A 49 -8.00 -28.63 20.22
CA ARG A 49 -8.14 -30.06 19.91
C ARG A 49 -7.90 -30.34 18.42
N GLN A 50 -8.47 -29.53 17.54
CA GLN A 50 -8.26 -29.65 16.10
C GLN A 50 -6.79 -29.46 15.71
N ALA A 51 -6.10 -28.49 16.32
CA ALA A 51 -4.68 -28.27 16.10
C ALA A 51 -3.81 -29.44 16.59
N THR A 52 -4.14 -30.04 17.75
CA THR A 52 -3.40 -31.20 18.28
C THR A 52 -3.62 -32.48 17.49
N LEU A 53 -4.81 -32.65 16.91
CA LEU A 53 -5.16 -33.82 16.11
C LEU A 53 -4.81 -33.65 14.62
N LYS A 54 -4.18 -32.53 14.25
CA LYS A 54 -3.87 -32.24 12.86
C LYS A 54 -2.83 -33.25 12.34
N ASN A 55 -3.17 -33.91 11.24
CA ASN A 55 -2.22 -34.76 10.54
C ASN A 55 -1.17 -33.87 9.83
N PRO A 56 0.13 -33.97 10.16
CA PRO A 56 1.17 -33.18 9.49
C PRO A 56 1.28 -33.48 7.99
N ASP A 57 0.84 -34.67 7.55
CA ASP A 57 0.90 -35.11 6.16
C ASP A 57 -0.39 -34.78 5.38
N GLU A 58 -1.33 -34.03 5.98
CA GLU A 58 -2.55 -33.61 5.32
C GLU A 58 -2.23 -32.68 4.15
N TYR A 59 -2.44 -33.17 2.93
CA TYR A 59 -2.30 -32.39 1.71
C TYR A 59 -3.66 -31.96 1.15
N SER A 60 -3.81 -30.67 0.86
CA SER A 60 -4.94 -30.12 0.12
C SER A 60 -4.43 -29.46 -1.16
N SER A 61 -5.12 -29.65 -2.29
CA SER A 61 -4.77 -29.01 -3.57
C SER A 61 -4.70 -27.47 -3.48
N LYS A 62 -5.43 -26.86 -2.54
CA LYS A 62 -5.34 -25.43 -2.27
C LYS A 62 -3.98 -25.01 -1.72
N MET A 63 -3.21 -25.90 -1.08
CA MET A 63 -1.87 -25.57 -0.56
C MET A 63 -0.89 -25.17 -1.67
N ASP A 64 -1.15 -25.55 -2.93
CA ASP A 64 -0.38 -25.08 -4.08
C ASP A 64 -0.74 -23.64 -4.49
N GLU A 65 -1.96 -23.18 -4.23
CA GLU A 65 -2.42 -21.84 -4.63
C GLU A 65 -1.97 -20.76 -3.64
N TYR A 66 -1.75 -21.14 -2.38
CA TYR A 66 -1.43 -20.22 -1.30
C TYR A 66 0.00 -20.40 -0.82
N VAL A 67 0.73 -19.30 -0.68
CA VAL A 67 2.05 -19.26 -0.02
C VAL A 67 1.85 -18.74 1.39
N ILE A 68 2.47 -19.41 2.37
CA ILE A 68 2.55 -18.91 3.73
C ILE A 68 3.53 -17.73 3.73
N ASP A 69 3.01 -16.51 3.89
CA ASP A 69 3.83 -15.36 4.25
C ASP A 69 4.33 -15.55 5.69
N ARG A 70 5.59 -15.93 5.82
CA ARG A 70 6.25 -16.18 7.11
C ARG A 70 6.37 -14.93 7.98
N LYS A 71 6.37 -13.72 7.39
CA LYS A 71 6.44 -12.45 8.15
C LYS A 71 5.09 -12.08 8.74
N LYS A 72 4.01 -12.27 7.99
CA LYS A 72 2.65 -11.92 8.42
C LYS A 72 1.88 -13.09 9.05
N HIS A 73 2.44 -14.31 9.02
CA HIS A 73 1.78 -15.56 9.40
C HIS A 73 0.41 -15.72 8.71
N ARG A 74 0.32 -15.37 7.42
CA ARG A 74 -0.93 -15.41 6.64
C ARG A 74 -0.72 -16.15 5.33
N MET A 75 -1.78 -16.79 4.86
CA MET A 75 -1.84 -17.38 3.52
C MET A 75 -2.09 -16.24 2.53
N VAL A 76 -1.19 -16.08 1.55
CA VAL A 76 -1.30 -15.13 0.44
C VAL A 76 -1.42 -15.93 -0.85
N ARG A 77 -2.25 -15.50 -1.81
CA ARG A 77 -2.33 -16.22 -3.10
C ARG A 77 -1.03 -16.03 -3.88
N ARG A 78 -0.54 -17.07 -4.57
CA ARG A 78 0.68 -16.99 -5.40
C ARG A 78 0.62 -15.84 -6.42
N ASP A 79 -0.53 -15.68 -7.07
CA ASP A 79 -0.74 -14.67 -8.11
C ASP A 79 -0.79 -13.23 -7.56
N GLU A 80 -1.09 -13.05 -6.27
CA GLU A 80 -1.09 -11.72 -5.64
C GLU A 80 0.33 -11.17 -5.54
N ASN A 81 1.34 -11.99 -5.24
CA ASN A 81 2.73 -11.51 -5.11
C ASN A 81 3.32 -10.98 -6.43
N ASP A 82 3.08 -11.66 -7.56
CA ASP A 82 3.63 -11.25 -8.86
C ASP A 82 2.83 -10.09 -9.46
N ALA A 83 1.50 -10.08 -9.29
CA ALA A 83 0.64 -8.99 -9.78
C ALA A 83 0.74 -7.72 -8.92
N GLU A 84 0.91 -7.83 -7.60
CA GLU A 84 1.23 -6.70 -6.71
C GLU A 84 2.63 -6.15 -7.04
N SER A 85 3.62 -7.02 -7.28
CA SER A 85 4.97 -6.61 -7.69
C SER A 85 4.99 -5.78 -8.99
N ILE A 86 4.19 -6.16 -10.00
CA ILE A 86 4.08 -5.38 -11.25
C ILE A 86 3.43 -4.01 -11.01
N LYS A 87 2.34 -3.95 -10.25
CA LYS A 87 1.66 -2.68 -9.92
C LYS A 87 2.55 -1.76 -9.09
N ASP A 88 3.31 -2.32 -8.16
CA ASP A 88 4.27 -1.57 -7.34
C ASP A 88 5.40 -1.01 -8.20
N LEU A 89 5.91 -1.79 -9.15
CA LEU A 89 6.92 -1.31 -10.12
C LEU A 89 6.37 -0.20 -11.04
N GLU A 90 5.13 -0.31 -11.51
CA GLU A 90 4.44 0.73 -12.28
C GLU A 90 4.29 2.03 -11.46
N HIS A 91 3.90 1.91 -10.19
CA HIS A 91 3.81 3.06 -9.29
C HIS A 91 5.17 3.71 -9.04
N ILE A 92 6.22 2.92 -8.76
CA ILE A 92 7.60 3.42 -8.59
C ILE A 92 8.05 4.17 -9.85
N LEU A 93 7.78 3.63 -11.04
CA LEU A 93 8.09 4.27 -12.32
C LEU A 93 7.38 5.62 -12.48
N MET A 94 6.10 5.70 -12.14
CA MET A 94 5.34 6.94 -12.17
C MET A 94 5.95 8.00 -11.25
N VAL A 95 6.29 7.63 -10.01
CA VAL A 95 6.92 8.55 -9.04
C VAL A 95 8.26 9.07 -9.57
N LYS A 96 9.11 8.17 -10.11
CA LYS A 96 10.41 8.56 -10.69
C LYS A 96 10.27 9.48 -11.89
N LYS A 97 9.33 9.21 -12.81
CA LYS A 97 9.06 10.08 -13.97
C LYS A 97 8.57 11.47 -13.54
N ASN A 98 7.72 11.55 -12.52
CA ASN A 98 7.28 12.82 -11.94
C ASN A 98 8.41 13.59 -11.27
N ALA A 99 9.31 12.90 -10.55
CA ALA A 99 10.50 13.52 -9.97
C ALA A 99 11.44 14.09 -11.06
N LEU A 100 11.60 13.37 -12.17
CA LEU A 100 12.39 13.84 -13.31
C LEU A 100 11.83 15.13 -13.91
N LEU A 101 10.51 15.19 -14.12
CA LEU A 101 9.83 16.39 -14.60
C LEU A 101 10.04 17.58 -13.64
N ARG A 102 10.01 17.35 -12.33
CA ARG A 102 10.27 18.41 -11.34
C ARG A 102 11.71 18.93 -11.40
N LEU A 103 12.70 18.05 -11.52
CA LEU A 103 14.10 18.44 -11.65
C LEU A 103 14.37 19.21 -12.95
N GLN A 104 13.79 18.75 -14.08
CA GLN A 104 13.89 19.45 -15.36
C GLN A 104 13.26 20.85 -15.30
N LYS A 105 12.11 20.99 -14.64
CA LYS A 105 11.50 22.31 -14.41
C LYS A 105 12.38 23.21 -13.53
N ARG A 106 13.02 22.66 -12.49
CA ARG A 106 13.94 23.41 -11.63
C ARG A 106 15.20 23.88 -12.37
N LEU A 107 15.66 23.12 -13.36
CA LEU A 107 16.77 23.51 -14.22
C LEU A 107 16.40 24.65 -15.18
N LEU A 108 15.16 24.66 -15.69
CA LEU A 108 14.67 25.67 -16.64
C LEU A 108 14.19 26.96 -15.96
N PHE A 109 13.49 26.84 -14.84
CA PHE A 109 12.86 27.97 -14.16
C PHE A 109 13.59 28.24 -12.84
N HIS A 110 14.51 29.20 -12.88
CA HIS A 110 15.10 29.76 -11.66
C HIS A 110 14.24 30.92 -11.18
N ARG A 111 13.63 30.78 -10.00
CA ARG A 111 13.06 31.91 -9.25
C ARG A 111 14.09 32.33 -8.22
N SER A 112 15.14 33.02 -8.65
CA SER A 112 15.93 33.81 -7.72
C SER A 112 15.10 35.02 -7.29
N LYS A 113 15.03 35.28 -5.98
CA LYS A 113 14.66 36.61 -5.49
C LYS A 113 15.85 37.51 -5.79
N THR A 114 15.78 38.25 -6.88
CA THR A 114 16.77 39.28 -7.18
C THR A 114 16.56 40.44 -6.21
N ILE A 115 17.53 40.65 -5.32
CA ILE A 115 17.64 41.91 -4.57
C ILE A 115 18.42 42.84 -5.50
N VAL A 116 17.72 43.78 -6.13
CA VAL A 116 18.34 44.78 -7.00
C VAL A 116 18.87 45.91 -6.11
N TYR A 117 20.15 46.25 -6.23
CA TYR A 117 20.74 47.40 -5.53
C TYR A 117 20.68 48.62 -6.44
N ASN A 118 20.25 49.77 -5.92
CA ASN A 118 20.26 51.03 -6.68
C ASN A 118 21.69 51.58 -6.85
N LYS A 119 21.88 52.62 -7.66
CA LYS A 119 23.19 53.28 -7.90
C LYS A 119 23.87 53.81 -6.61
N ALA A 120 23.13 53.93 -5.51
CA ALA A 120 23.63 54.35 -4.21
C ALA A 120 23.92 53.17 -3.25
N GLY A 121 23.75 51.92 -3.69
CA GLY A 121 24.04 50.72 -2.91
C GLY A 121 22.93 50.29 -1.93
N VAL A 122 21.71 50.85 -2.04
CA VAL A 122 20.58 50.49 -1.18
C VAL A 122 19.79 49.33 -1.82
N PRO A 123 19.48 48.25 -1.07
CA PRO A 123 18.72 47.11 -1.61
C PRO A 123 17.23 47.46 -1.75
N GLU A 124 16.70 47.40 -2.97
CA GLU A 124 15.27 47.46 -3.25
C GLU A 124 14.68 46.05 -3.37
N LYS A 125 13.54 45.82 -2.70
CA LYS A 125 12.73 44.61 -2.91
C LYS A 125 11.82 44.84 -4.11
N VAL A 126 12.24 44.36 -5.28
CA VAL A 126 11.40 44.38 -6.48
C VAL A 126 10.55 43.11 -6.50
N GLU A 127 9.26 43.24 -6.82
CA GLU A 127 8.41 42.07 -7.09
C GLU A 127 8.94 41.31 -8.32
N PRO A 128 8.76 39.97 -8.38
CA PRO A 128 9.23 39.20 -9.53
C PRO A 128 8.48 39.62 -10.80
N CYS A 129 9.16 40.32 -11.70
CA CYS A 129 8.67 40.68 -13.02
C CYS A 129 9.27 39.78 -14.10
N ASP A 130 8.46 39.32 -15.05
CA ASP A 130 8.86 38.38 -16.10
C ASP A 130 9.74 39.00 -17.22
N LEU A 131 9.88 40.33 -17.25
CA LEU A 131 10.62 41.07 -18.27
C LEU A 131 11.38 42.23 -17.63
N ILE A 132 12.67 42.03 -17.32
CA ILE A 132 13.57 43.09 -16.85
C ILE A 132 14.64 43.31 -17.92
N ASP A 133 14.87 44.59 -18.28
CA ASP A 133 15.97 45.00 -19.15
C ASP A 133 17.31 44.77 -18.43
N VAL A 134 18.01 43.71 -18.85
CA VAL A 134 19.21 43.15 -18.21
C VAL A 134 20.39 44.13 -18.20
N THR A 135 20.34 45.19 -19.03
CA THR A 135 21.41 46.18 -19.18
C THR A 135 21.54 47.14 -18.00
N GLN A 136 20.52 47.24 -17.15
CA GLN A 136 20.50 48.17 -16.00
C GLN A 136 20.86 47.51 -14.65
N ILE A 137 21.08 46.19 -14.65
CA ILE A 137 21.35 45.42 -13.44
C ILE A 137 22.87 45.29 -13.25
N TYR A 138 23.42 45.95 -12.22
CA TYR A 138 24.78 45.70 -11.75
C TYR A 138 24.78 44.56 -10.74
N GLU A 139 24.55 43.34 -11.23
CA GLU A 139 24.62 42.12 -10.43
C GLU A 139 26.07 41.65 -10.31
N LYS A 140 26.56 41.45 -9.08
CA LYS A 140 27.57 40.42 -8.84
C LYS A 140 26.84 39.09 -8.69
N ILE A 141 26.41 38.50 -9.80
CA ILE A 141 26.07 37.07 -9.78
C ILE A 141 27.38 36.35 -9.50
N ASP A 142 27.41 35.55 -8.43
CA ASP A 142 28.50 34.61 -8.20
C ASP A 142 28.33 33.46 -9.21
N VAL A 143 28.82 33.68 -10.44
CA VAL A 143 28.60 32.83 -11.61
C VAL A 143 29.06 31.39 -11.33
N SER A 144 30.10 31.23 -10.52
CA SER A 144 30.61 29.96 -10.01
C SER A 144 29.55 29.14 -9.28
N HIS A 145 28.87 29.75 -8.31
CA HIS A 145 27.90 29.06 -7.46
C HIS A 145 26.58 28.72 -8.18
N GLU A 146 26.18 29.51 -9.18
CA GLU A 146 25.04 29.15 -10.05
C GLU A 146 25.40 28.03 -11.04
N LEU A 147 26.66 27.96 -11.50
CA LEU A 147 27.16 26.85 -12.32
C LEU A 147 27.21 25.54 -11.52
N GLU A 148 27.79 25.55 -10.32
CA GLU A 148 27.85 24.38 -9.42
C GLU A 148 26.46 23.80 -9.12
N ARG A 149 25.47 24.68 -8.93
CA ARG A 149 24.07 24.26 -8.69
C ARG A 149 23.43 23.62 -9.92
N LYS A 150 23.69 24.17 -11.11
CA LYS A 150 23.19 23.59 -12.37
C LYS A 150 23.81 22.22 -12.60
N GLU A 151 25.12 22.10 -12.44
CA GLU A 151 25.85 20.83 -12.54
C GLU A 151 25.29 19.78 -11.56
N ALA A 152 25.06 20.15 -10.30
CA ALA A 152 24.46 19.26 -9.31
C ALA A 152 23.04 18.77 -9.70
N VAL A 153 22.21 19.64 -10.31
CA VAL A 153 20.87 19.25 -10.79
C VAL A 153 20.96 18.36 -12.04
N GLU A 154 21.92 18.61 -12.93
CA GLU A 154 22.16 17.78 -14.12
C GLU A 154 22.63 16.37 -13.75
N GLU A 155 23.51 16.23 -12.75
CA GLU A 155 23.93 14.95 -12.22
C GLU A 155 22.75 14.16 -11.63
N GLN A 156 21.89 14.83 -10.84
CA GLN A 156 20.67 14.21 -10.29
C GLN A 156 19.73 13.72 -11.41
N ILE A 157 19.56 14.51 -12.47
CA ILE A 157 18.77 14.12 -13.65
C ILE A 157 19.39 12.89 -14.33
N LYS A 158 20.71 12.84 -14.48
CA LYS A 158 21.41 11.71 -15.10
C LYS A 158 21.22 10.42 -14.31
N LEU A 159 21.41 10.47 -13.00
CA LEU A 159 21.19 9.33 -12.10
C LEU A 159 19.74 8.85 -12.16
N LEU A 160 18.78 9.76 -12.07
CA LEU A 160 17.35 9.42 -12.10
C LEU A 160 16.93 8.81 -13.45
N LYS A 161 17.47 9.27 -14.57
CA LYS A 161 17.24 8.67 -15.90
C LYS A 161 17.76 7.24 -15.99
N GLN A 162 18.94 6.96 -15.42
CA GLN A 162 19.48 5.59 -15.36
C GLN A 162 18.59 4.68 -14.52
N ASP A 163 18.14 5.19 -13.37
CA ASP A 163 17.25 4.45 -12.48
C ASP A 163 15.88 4.16 -13.08
N ILE A 164 15.31 5.11 -13.85
CA ILE A 164 14.08 4.88 -14.62
C ILE A 164 14.28 3.73 -15.61
N ARG A 165 15.36 3.76 -16.41
CA ARG A 165 15.67 2.70 -17.38
C ARG A 165 15.78 1.32 -16.73
N LYS A 166 16.49 1.22 -15.59
CA LYS A 166 16.60 -0.02 -14.82
C LYS A 166 15.22 -0.52 -14.39
N THR A 167 14.37 0.37 -13.85
CA THR A 167 13.01 -0.01 -13.43
C THR A 167 12.10 -0.42 -14.60
N GLU A 168 12.22 0.23 -15.76
CA GLU A 168 11.49 -0.15 -16.98
C GLU A 168 11.90 -1.54 -17.46
N GLN A 169 13.20 -1.84 -17.42
CA GLN A 169 13.73 -3.15 -17.77
C GLN A 169 13.26 -4.25 -16.81
N THR A 170 13.22 -3.96 -15.49
CA THR A 170 12.68 -4.92 -14.51
C THR A 170 11.19 -5.15 -14.69
N LEU A 171 10.42 -4.11 -15.03
CA LEU A 171 8.99 -4.23 -15.31
C LEU A 171 8.76 -5.11 -16.53
N LEU A 172 9.48 -4.86 -17.63
CA LEU A 172 9.39 -5.65 -18.85
C LEU A 172 9.72 -7.13 -18.60
N ASN A 173 10.81 -7.41 -17.88
CA ASN A 173 11.19 -8.78 -17.53
C ASN A 173 10.13 -9.46 -16.67
N SER A 174 9.51 -8.74 -15.74
CA SER A 174 8.43 -9.27 -14.89
C SER A 174 7.18 -9.58 -15.71
N GLN A 175 6.82 -8.71 -16.67
CA GLN A 175 5.70 -8.95 -17.59
C GLN A 175 5.97 -10.13 -18.55
N ILE A 176 7.20 -10.31 -19.02
CA ILE A 176 7.59 -11.48 -19.84
C ILE A 176 7.45 -12.76 -19.02
N LYS A 177 7.99 -12.80 -17.79
CA LYS A 177 7.85 -13.94 -16.88
C LYS A 177 6.39 -14.27 -16.58
N ALA A 178 5.55 -13.27 -16.33
CA ALA A 178 4.12 -13.47 -16.12
C ALA A 178 3.46 -14.12 -17.34
N LYS A 179 3.75 -13.64 -18.56
CA LYS A 179 3.24 -14.23 -19.81
C LYS A 179 3.74 -15.66 -20.04
N GLU A 180 4.99 -15.95 -19.69
CA GLU A 180 5.53 -17.32 -19.77
C GLU A 180 4.86 -18.26 -18.77
N ASN A 181 4.64 -17.82 -17.53
CA ASN A 181 3.92 -18.60 -16.51
C ASN A 181 2.48 -18.88 -16.94
N ASP A 182 1.79 -17.90 -17.52
CA ASP A 182 0.43 -18.11 -18.04
C ASP A 182 0.40 -19.09 -19.21
N LYS A 183 1.36 -19.04 -20.13
CA LYS A 183 1.50 -20.06 -21.20
C LYS A 183 1.79 -21.45 -20.66
N ARG A 184 2.47 -21.53 -19.50
CA ARG A 184 2.83 -22.78 -18.82
C ARG A 184 1.73 -23.32 -17.92
N LYS A 185 0.54 -22.70 -17.83
CA LYS A 185 -0.67 -23.32 -17.26
C LYS A 185 -1.07 -24.52 -18.13
N LYS A 186 -0.36 -25.62 -17.92
CA LYS A 186 -0.52 -26.93 -18.52
C LYS A 186 -1.67 -27.60 -17.79
N TYR A 187 -2.73 -27.91 -18.52
CA TYR A 187 -3.75 -28.81 -18.01
C TYR A 187 -3.36 -30.23 -18.42
N GLU A 188 -3.07 -31.06 -17.41
CA GLU A 188 -2.89 -32.50 -17.60
C GLU A 188 -4.25 -33.16 -17.37
N ALA A 189 -4.88 -33.66 -18.44
CA ALA A 189 -6.04 -34.52 -18.32
C ALA A 189 -5.54 -35.89 -17.80
N LYS A 190 -5.98 -36.28 -16.60
CA LYS A 190 -5.58 -37.55 -15.96
C LYS A 190 -6.74 -38.55 -15.98
N THR A 191 -6.44 -39.85 -16.08
CA THR A 191 -7.41 -40.93 -15.85
C THR A 191 -7.86 -40.95 -14.38
N LEU A 192 -8.90 -41.72 -14.07
CA LEU A 192 -9.29 -42.05 -12.70
C LEU A 192 -8.17 -42.74 -11.90
N THR A 193 -7.21 -43.40 -12.59
CA THR A 193 -6.02 -44.03 -12.00
C THR A 193 -4.84 -43.06 -11.85
N GLY A 194 -4.93 -41.84 -12.39
CA GLY A 194 -3.89 -40.80 -12.27
C GLY A 194 -2.92 -40.70 -13.45
N ASP A 195 -3.05 -41.54 -14.47
CA ASP A 195 -2.21 -41.55 -15.67
C ASP A 195 -2.53 -40.35 -16.57
N ILE A 196 -1.50 -39.68 -17.10
CA ILE A 196 -1.67 -38.49 -17.94
C ILE A 196 -2.11 -38.93 -19.35
N ILE A 197 -3.35 -38.60 -19.73
CA ILE A 197 -3.96 -38.95 -21.03
C ILE A 197 -3.65 -37.90 -22.08
N ALA A 198 -3.64 -36.63 -21.70
CA ALA A 198 -3.38 -35.53 -22.62
C ALA A 198 -2.82 -34.31 -21.89
N THR A 199 -1.90 -33.61 -22.55
CA THR A 199 -1.38 -32.32 -22.09
C THR A 199 -1.92 -31.23 -23.00
N VAL A 200 -2.79 -30.36 -22.48
CA VAL A 200 -3.37 -29.26 -23.23
C VAL A 200 -2.74 -27.94 -22.76
N TYR A 201 -2.16 -27.20 -23.70
CA TYR A 201 -1.66 -25.85 -23.47
C TYR A 201 -2.83 -24.87 -23.60
N GLN A 202 -3.08 -24.09 -22.57
CA GLN A 202 -4.08 -23.02 -22.65
C GLN A 202 -3.58 -21.95 -23.61
N THR A 203 -4.18 -21.83 -24.79
CA THR A 203 -3.91 -20.69 -25.67
C THR A 203 -4.49 -19.45 -25.01
N PRO A 204 -3.72 -18.36 -24.84
CA PRO A 204 -4.24 -17.14 -24.26
C PRO A 204 -5.36 -16.63 -25.18
N ARG A 205 -6.55 -16.44 -24.61
CA ARG A 205 -7.71 -15.91 -25.33
C ARG A 205 -7.30 -14.53 -25.88
N LYS A 206 -7.20 -14.40 -27.21
CA LYS A 206 -7.00 -13.10 -27.85
C LYS A 206 -8.18 -12.21 -27.45
N ARG A 207 -7.89 -11.07 -26.82
CA ARG A 207 -8.85 -9.98 -26.66
C ARG A 207 -9.05 -9.30 -28.02
#